data_AF-A0A2V8NZE9-F1
#
_entry.id   AF-A0A2V8NZE9-F1
#
_cell.length_a   1.000
_cell.length_b   1.000
_cell.length_c   1.000
_cell.angle_alpha   90.00
_cell.angle_beta   90.00
_cell.angle_gamma   90.00
#
_symmetry.space_group_name_H-M   'P 1'
#
loop_
_entity.id
_entity.type
_entity.pdbx_description
1 polymer ?
#
loop_
_entity_poly.entity_id
_entity_poly.type
_entity_poly.pdbx_seq_one_letter_code
_entity_poly.pdbx_strand_id
1 'polypeptide(L)'
;MQSPEFKWNAKREEAASLVAEDSLTDEQIAERLKINRATLHRWKTHPDFEAKVREIVEETRSRLLARGILAKQNRLEALRDRQERMTEVIERRAVENKDYPGGGATGLIVRDVKGIGKGEDFERVEVYMVDTSLLKELREHEKQAAIELGEWQERSTSLKVDLSNCTDDELERIANGEDPARVLAASRRGRA
;
A
#
# COMPACT_ATOMS: atom_id res chain seq x y z
N MET A 1 -31.20 26.65 -25.33
CA MET A 1 -31.41 27.58 -24.20
C MET A 1 -30.11 27.61 -23.42
N GLN A 2 -29.45 28.78 -23.32
CA GLN A 2 -28.31 28.92 -22.41
C GLN A 2 -28.86 28.83 -20.98
N SER A 3 -28.39 27.87 -20.20
CA SER A 3 -28.67 27.85 -18.75
C SER A 3 -28.17 29.19 -18.16
N PRO A 4 -28.93 29.81 -17.25
CA PRO A 4 -28.53 31.06 -16.64
C PRO A 4 -27.16 30.91 -15.96
N GLU A 5 -26.28 31.89 -16.14
CA GLU A 5 -24.91 31.94 -15.61
C GLU A 5 -24.82 31.57 -14.11
N PHE A 6 -23.96 30.60 -13.76
CA PHE A 6 -23.75 30.20 -12.37
C PHE A 6 -22.80 31.15 -11.64
N LYS A 7 -23.36 32.09 -10.87
CA LYS A 7 -22.54 33.02 -10.08
C LYS A 7 -21.90 32.35 -8.87
N TRP A 8 -20.57 32.23 -8.86
CA TRP A 8 -19.82 31.70 -7.73
C TRP A 8 -19.83 32.65 -6.52
N ASN A 9 -19.79 32.05 -5.32
CA ASN A 9 -19.60 32.74 -4.04
C ASN A 9 -18.99 31.77 -3.03
N ALA A 10 -18.55 32.30 -1.89
CA ALA A 10 -17.89 31.50 -0.85
C ALA A 10 -18.69 30.24 -0.43
N LYS A 11 -20.02 30.34 -0.28
CA LYS A 11 -20.85 29.19 0.09
C LYS A 11 -20.94 28.13 -1.00
N ARG A 12 -20.96 28.53 -2.27
CA ARG A 12 -20.98 27.61 -3.42
C ARG A 12 -19.63 26.93 -3.59
N GLU A 13 -18.54 27.68 -3.42
CA GLU A 13 -17.18 27.13 -3.42
C GLU A 13 -16.99 26.12 -2.28
N GLU A 14 -17.42 26.46 -1.07
CA GLU A 14 -17.37 25.55 0.08
C GLU A 14 -18.27 24.32 -0.14
N ALA A 15 -19.47 24.49 -0.71
CA ALA A 15 -20.34 23.37 -1.08
C ALA A 15 -19.68 22.45 -2.12
N ALA A 16 -19.03 22.99 -3.14
CA ALA A 16 -18.35 22.18 -4.16
C ALA A 16 -17.21 21.35 -3.55
N SER A 17 -16.44 21.94 -2.62
CA SER A 17 -15.40 21.23 -1.88
C SER A 17 -15.95 20.11 -1.00
N LEU A 18 -17.03 20.37 -0.23
CA LEU A 18 -17.64 19.37 0.64
C LEU A 18 -18.30 18.22 -0.15
N VAL A 19 -18.92 18.53 -1.30
CA VAL A 19 -19.47 17.51 -2.20
C VAL A 19 -18.36 16.69 -2.85
N ALA A 20 -17.23 17.30 -3.21
CA ALA A 20 -16.08 16.59 -3.75
C ALA A 20 -15.39 15.67 -2.72
N GLU A 21 -15.45 16.03 -1.43
CA GLU A 21 -14.94 15.21 -0.33
C GLU A 21 -15.80 13.98 -0.04
N ASP A 22 -17.11 14.06 -0.33
CA ASP A 22 -18.11 12.97 -0.19
C ASP A 22 -18.15 12.33 1.22
N SER A 23 -17.73 13.08 2.25
CA SER A 23 -17.70 12.63 3.65
C SER A 23 -18.95 13.00 4.44
N LEU A 24 -19.78 13.88 3.90
CA LEU A 24 -21.01 14.40 4.51
C LEU A 24 -22.20 14.18 3.60
N THR A 25 -23.35 13.85 4.20
CA THR A 25 -24.63 13.81 3.49
C THR A 25 -25.05 15.21 3.03
N ASP A 26 -25.91 15.28 2.00
CA ASP A 26 -26.46 16.55 1.51
C ASP A 26 -27.17 17.35 2.62
N GLU A 27 -27.81 16.66 3.58
CA GLU A 27 -28.41 17.24 4.78
C GLU A 27 -27.36 17.93 5.67
N GLN A 28 -26.27 17.24 5.99
CA GLN A 28 -25.18 17.78 6.81
C GLN A 28 -24.47 18.95 6.14
N ILE A 29 -24.26 18.87 4.82
CA ILE A 29 -23.67 19.98 4.04
C ILE A 29 -24.60 21.20 4.08
N ALA A 30 -25.91 20.99 3.88
CA ALA A 30 -26.88 22.08 3.89
C ALA A 30 -26.96 22.76 5.27
N GLU A 31 -26.98 21.97 6.35
CA GLU A 31 -26.94 22.47 7.73
C GLU A 31 -25.67 23.28 7.99
N ARG A 32 -24.50 22.73 7.65
CA ARG A 32 -23.20 23.38 7.84
C ARG A 32 -23.12 24.73 7.14
N LEU A 33 -23.61 24.81 5.90
CA LEU A 33 -23.57 26.03 5.09
C LEU A 33 -24.75 26.99 5.39
N LYS A 34 -25.66 26.59 6.29
CA LYS A 34 -26.89 27.31 6.62
C LYS A 34 -27.70 27.63 5.36
N ILE A 35 -27.96 26.60 4.56
CA ILE A 35 -28.79 26.66 3.34
C ILE A 35 -29.86 25.56 3.40
N ASN A 36 -30.90 25.69 2.58
CA ASN A 36 -31.87 24.61 2.40
C ASN A 36 -31.27 23.49 1.53
N ARG A 37 -31.54 22.21 1.85
CA ARG A 37 -31.18 21.05 1.03
C ARG A 37 -31.58 21.21 -0.44
N ALA A 38 -32.77 21.74 -0.71
CA ALA A 38 -33.24 21.98 -2.09
C ALA A 38 -32.34 22.96 -2.86
N THR A 39 -31.72 23.91 -2.15
CA THR A 39 -30.74 24.84 -2.74
C THR A 39 -29.48 24.11 -3.17
N LEU A 40 -28.94 23.23 -2.31
CA LEU A 40 -27.78 22.40 -2.63
C LEU A 40 -28.07 21.46 -3.80
N HIS A 41 -29.23 20.81 -3.79
CA HIS A 41 -29.66 19.93 -4.89
C HIS A 41 -29.68 20.67 -6.23
N ARG A 42 -30.26 21.87 -6.28
CA ARG A 42 -30.26 22.71 -7.49
C ARG A 42 -28.84 23.10 -7.94
N TRP A 43 -27.92 23.34 -7.01
CA TRP A 43 -26.52 23.60 -7.36
C TRP A 43 -25.87 22.36 -7.96
N LYS A 44 -26.04 21.18 -7.36
CA LYS A 44 -25.50 19.90 -7.88
C LYS A 44 -25.98 19.57 -9.29
N THR A 45 -27.19 19.98 -9.66
CA THR A 45 -27.73 19.82 -11.02
C THR A 45 -27.21 20.84 -12.04
N HIS A 46 -26.49 21.88 -11.60
CA HIS A 46 -25.99 22.91 -12.49
C HIS A 46 -24.65 22.50 -13.13
N PRO A 47 -24.49 22.60 -14.48
CA PRO A 47 -23.29 22.16 -15.17
C PRO A 47 -21.99 22.77 -14.64
N ASP A 48 -21.95 24.07 -14.37
CA ASP A 48 -20.75 24.75 -13.86
C ASP A 48 -20.34 24.26 -12.46
N PHE A 49 -21.32 23.98 -11.58
CA PHE A 49 -21.04 23.45 -10.25
C PHE A 49 -20.51 22.03 -10.33
N GLU A 50 -21.15 21.18 -11.15
CA GLU A 50 -20.70 19.82 -11.41
C GLU A 50 -19.28 19.80 -12.02
N ALA A 51 -19.00 20.71 -12.95
CA ALA A 51 -17.66 20.87 -13.52
C ALA A 51 -16.62 21.21 -12.46
N LYS A 52 -16.94 22.10 -11.51
CA LYS A 52 -16.03 22.46 -10.42
C LYS A 52 -15.81 21.31 -9.44
N VAL A 53 -16.85 20.55 -9.10
CA VAL A 53 -16.72 19.35 -8.26
C VAL A 53 -15.80 18.34 -8.94
N ARG A 54 -16.00 18.08 -10.24
CA ARG A 54 -15.11 17.19 -11.02
C ARG A 54 -13.67 17.67 -11.03
N GLU A 55 -13.44 18.97 -11.20
CA GLU A 55 -12.11 19.58 -11.15
C GLU A 55 -11.42 19.30 -9.80
N ILE A 56 -12.11 19.53 -8.68
CA ILE A 56 -11.56 19.30 -7.32
C ILE A 56 -11.28 17.81 -7.09
N VAL A 57 -12.16 16.93 -7.55
CA VAL A 57 -11.98 15.47 -7.46
C VAL A 57 -10.75 15.04 -8.25
N GLU A 58 -10.61 15.47 -9.50
CA GLU A 58 -9.48 15.09 -10.35
C GLU A 58 -8.15 15.70 -9.87
N GLU A 59 -8.15 16.93 -9.36
CA GLU A 59 -6.97 17.52 -8.74
C GLU A 59 -6.55 16.73 -7.49
N THR A 60 -7.50 16.37 -6.65
CA THR A 60 -7.24 15.59 -5.43
C THR A 60 -6.74 14.19 -5.78
N ARG A 61 -7.37 13.53 -6.75
CA ARG A 61 -6.91 12.24 -7.29
C ARG A 61 -5.49 12.33 -7.82
N SER A 62 -5.20 13.35 -8.62
CA SER A 62 -3.87 13.56 -9.21
C SER A 62 -2.80 13.78 -8.13
N ARG A 63 -3.11 14.57 -7.09
CA ARG A 63 -2.22 14.78 -5.93
C ARG A 63 -1.98 13.50 -5.15
N LEU A 64 -3.03 12.70 -4.90
CA LEU A 64 -2.91 11.42 -4.20
C LEU A 64 -2.07 10.42 -5.00
N LEU A 65 -2.31 10.32 -6.31
CA LEU A 65 -1.50 9.49 -7.20
C LEU A 65 -0.05 9.93 -7.22
N ALA A 66 0.22 11.22 -7.37
CA ALA A 66 1.58 11.76 -7.35
C ALA A 66 2.29 11.45 -6.02
N ARG A 67 1.61 11.63 -4.89
CA ARG A 67 2.15 11.29 -3.56
C ARG A 67 2.40 9.78 -3.42
N GLY A 68 1.48 8.95 -3.91
CA GLY A 68 1.61 7.49 -3.92
C GLY A 68 2.80 7.01 -4.77
N ILE A 69 2.95 7.59 -5.97
CA ILE A 69 4.08 7.33 -6.88
C ILE A 69 5.40 7.73 -6.20
N LEU A 70 5.47 8.93 -5.62
CA LEU A 70 6.67 9.39 -4.91
C LEU A 70 7.02 8.48 -3.72
N ALA A 71 6.02 8.08 -2.92
CA ALA A 71 6.24 7.16 -1.82
C ALA A 71 6.76 5.80 -2.30
N LYS A 72 6.23 5.27 -3.41
CA LYS A 72 6.72 4.03 -4.04
C LYS A 72 8.15 4.20 -4.56
N GLN A 73 8.46 5.30 -5.25
CA GLN A 73 9.82 5.59 -5.72
C GLN A 73 10.81 5.65 -4.56
N ASN A 74 10.49 6.37 -3.49
CA ASN A 74 11.35 6.46 -2.30
C ASN A 74 11.62 5.10 -1.67
N ARG A 75 10.62 4.20 -1.62
CA ARG A 75 10.81 2.83 -1.10
C ARG A 75 11.72 2.01 -2.01
N LEU A 76 11.55 2.11 -3.33
CA LEU A 76 12.43 1.44 -4.30
C LEU A 76 13.86 1.95 -4.23
N GLU A 77 14.08 3.26 -4.09
CA GLU A 77 15.41 3.83 -3.92
C GLU A 77 16.08 3.35 -2.63
N ALA A 78 15.32 3.28 -1.53
CA ALA A 78 15.83 2.75 -0.28
C ALA A 78 16.17 1.25 -0.36
N LEU A 79 15.42 0.47 -1.15
CA LEU A 79 15.75 -0.93 -1.43
C LEU A 79 17.02 -1.07 -2.26
N ARG A 80 17.16 -0.24 -3.30
CA ARG A 80 18.35 -0.18 -4.15
C ARG A 80 19.60 0.15 -3.35
N ASP A 81 19.57 1.21 -2.53
CA ASP A 81 20.71 1.61 -1.68
C ASP A 81 21.14 0.46 -0.74
N ARG A 82 20.20 -0.25 -0.13
CA ARG A 82 20.53 -1.41 0.73
C ARG A 82 21.12 -2.57 -0.07
N GLN A 83 20.60 -2.84 -1.28
CA GLN A 83 21.13 -3.89 -2.16
C GLN A 83 22.57 -3.57 -2.60
N GLU A 84 22.85 -2.32 -2.94
CA GLU A 84 24.19 -1.84 -3.32
C GLU A 84 25.16 -2.05 -2.16
N ARG A 85 24.80 -1.67 -0.93
CA ARG A 85 25.63 -1.88 0.26
C ARG A 85 25.87 -3.35 0.58
N MET A 86 24.86 -4.21 0.44
CA MET A 86 25.03 -5.65 0.65
C MET A 86 25.98 -6.24 -0.39
N THR A 87 25.88 -5.79 -1.64
CA THR A 87 26.79 -6.19 -2.73
C THR A 87 28.21 -5.74 -2.47
N GLU A 88 28.41 -4.49 -2.02
CA GLU A 88 29.73 -3.95 -1.68
C GLU A 88 30.41 -4.78 -0.57
N VAL A 89 29.65 -5.21 0.46
CA VAL A 89 30.17 -6.10 1.50
C VAL A 89 30.64 -7.43 0.93
N ILE A 90 29.88 -8.02 0.00
CA ILE A 90 30.25 -9.27 -0.66
C ILE A 90 31.52 -9.06 -1.49
N GLU A 91 31.58 -8.03 -2.31
CA GLU A 91 32.74 -7.74 -3.15
C GLU A 91 34.00 -7.49 -2.32
N ARG A 92 33.90 -6.72 -1.24
CA ARG A 92 35.04 -6.48 -0.35
C ARG A 92 35.51 -7.78 0.31
N ARG A 93 34.59 -8.61 0.82
CA ARG A 93 34.93 -9.91 1.41
C ARG A 93 35.55 -10.87 0.39
N ALA A 94 35.11 -10.82 -0.86
CA ALA A 94 35.66 -11.61 -1.95
C ALA A 94 37.15 -11.31 -2.17
N VAL A 95 37.51 -10.02 -2.11
CA VAL A 95 38.91 -9.58 -2.19
C VAL A 95 39.70 -10.00 -0.95
N GLU A 96 39.15 -9.78 0.26
CA GLU A 96 39.82 -10.08 1.53
C GLU A 96 40.09 -11.58 1.72
N ASN A 97 39.18 -12.44 1.27
CA ASN A 97 39.25 -13.88 1.47
C ASN A 97 39.60 -14.66 0.18
N LYS A 98 40.05 -13.98 -0.88
CA LYS A 98 40.28 -14.58 -2.21
C LYS A 98 41.14 -15.85 -2.20
N ASP A 99 42.09 -15.92 -1.26
CA ASP A 99 43.08 -17.00 -1.19
C ASP A 99 42.54 -18.26 -0.49
N TYR A 100 41.33 -18.20 0.09
CA TYR A 100 40.67 -19.36 0.70
C TYR A 100 40.08 -20.28 -0.39
N PRO A 101 40.56 -21.53 -0.54
CA PRO A 101 40.13 -22.44 -1.62
C PRO A 101 38.65 -22.82 -1.56
N GLY A 102 38.03 -22.76 -0.37
CA GLY A 102 36.62 -23.13 -0.15
C GLY A 102 35.61 -22.04 -0.58
N GLY A 103 35.94 -21.25 -1.61
CA GLY A 103 35.05 -20.24 -2.16
C GLY A 103 35.21 -18.84 -1.56
N GLY A 104 36.37 -18.49 -1.00
CA GLY A 104 36.56 -17.17 -0.40
C GLY A 104 36.44 -16.01 -1.40
N ALA A 105 36.80 -16.24 -2.67
CA ALA A 105 36.60 -15.30 -3.77
C ALA A 105 35.12 -15.02 -4.11
N THR A 106 34.16 -15.72 -3.50
CA THR A 106 32.73 -15.42 -3.66
C THR A 106 32.25 -14.28 -2.76
N GLY A 107 32.98 -13.96 -1.69
CA GLY A 107 32.56 -12.97 -0.69
C GLY A 107 31.43 -13.41 0.24
N LEU A 108 30.88 -14.61 0.00
CA LEU A 108 29.80 -15.20 0.79
C LEU A 108 30.30 -15.96 2.02
N ILE A 109 31.62 -16.12 2.16
CA ILE A 109 32.23 -16.81 3.28
C ILE A 109 32.64 -15.79 4.34
N VAL A 110 32.32 -16.10 5.60
CA VAL A 110 32.71 -15.35 6.79
C VAL A 110 33.71 -16.17 7.57
N ARG A 111 34.81 -15.51 7.97
CA ARG A 111 35.81 -16.06 8.89
C ARG A 111 35.32 -15.88 10.31
N ASP A 112 35.30 -16.97 11.06
CA ASP A 112 35.00 -17.04 12.48
C ASP A 112 36.19 -17.69 13.20
N VAL A 113 36.33 -17.44 14.50
CA VAL A 113 37.42 -18.03 15.31
C VAL A 113 36.78 -18.81 16.45
N LYS A 114 36.99 -20.13 16.44
CA LYS A 114 36.53 -21.02 17.50
C LYS A 114 37.68 -21.41 18.39
N GLY A 115 37.47 -21.30 19.70
CA GLY A 115 38.36 -21.89 20.70
C GLY A 115 37.99 -23.36 20.90
N ILE A 116 38.97 -24.25 20.77
CA ILE A 116 38.83 -25.68 21.04
C ILE A 116 39.74 -26.02 22.22
N GLY A 117 39.23 -26.78 23.20
CA GLY A 117 39.97 -27.20 24.40
C GLY A 117 39.67 -26.39 25.66
N LYS A 118 40.38 -26.71 26.76
CA LYS A 118 40.28 -26.03 28.07
C LYS A 118 41.66 -26.02 28.74
N GLY A 119 41.95 -24.98 29.52
CA GLY A 119 43.21 -24.89 30.27
C GLY A 119 44.41 -24.68 29.34
N GLU A 120 45.45 -25.50 29.51
CA GLU A 120 46.69 -25.42 28.71
C GLU A 120 46.51 -25.88 27.25
N ASP A 121 45.48 -26.68 26.96
CA ASP A 121 45.17 -27.20 25.61
C ASP A 121 44.23 -26.29 24.79
N PHE A 122 44.17 -24.98 25.10
CA PHE A 122 43.29 -24.07 24.37
C PHE A 122 43.91 -23.63 23.03
N GLU A 123 43.30 -24.05 21.92
CA GLU A 123 43.71 -23.66 20.57
C GLU A 123 42.64 -22.82 19.88
N ARG A 124 43.07 -21.78 19.14
CA ARG A 124 42.18 -20.98 18.30
C ARG A 124 42.22 -21.51 16.88
N VAL A 125 41.09 -22.01 16.40
CA VAL A 125 40.93 -22.53 15.05
C VAL A 125 40.06 -21.58 14.23
N GLU A 126 40.55 -21.21 13.05
CA GLU A 126 39.81 -20.42 12.10
C GLU A 126 38.80 -21.30 11.35
N VAL A 127 37.55 -20.87 11.35
CA VAL A 127 36.46 -21.59 10.70
C VAL A 127 35.81 -20.67 9.69
N TYR A 128 35.58 -21.19 8.50
CA TYR A 128 34.94 -20.46 7.41
C TYR A 128 33.52 -20.98 7.23
N MET A 129 32.53 -20.09 7.26
CA MET A 129 31.11 -20.43 7.12
C MET A 129 30.43 -19.55 6.08
N VAL A 130 29.42 -20.09 5.38
CA VAL A 130 28.61 -19.30 4.45
C VAL A 130 27.71 -18.34 5.23
N ASP A 131 27.66 -17.07 4.81
CA ASP A 131 26.77 -16.04 5.34
C ASP A 131 25.32 -16.25 4.86
N THR A 132 24.69 -17.28 5.41
CA THR A 132 23.30 -17.62 5.10
C THR A 132 22.32 -16.52 5.54
N SER A 133 22.68 -15.72 6.54
CA SER A 133 21.91 -14.57 7.01
C SER A 133 21.87 -13.47 5.95
N LEU A 134 23.04 -13.06 5.41
CA LEU A 134 23.11 -12.07 4.33
C LEU A 134 22.36 -12.53 3.07
N LEU A 135 22.51 -13.81 2.70
CA LEU A 135 21.79 -14.39 1.55
C LEU A 135 20.27 -14.44 1.76
N LYS A 136 19.81 -14.59 3.00
CA LYS A 136 18.38 -14.54 3.32
C LYS A 136 17.86 -13.11 3.16
N GLU A 137 18.55 -12.12 3.71
CA GLU A 137 18.17 -10.72 3.60
C GLU A 137 18.18 -10.21 2.15
N LEU A 138 19.17 -10.61 1.35
CA LEU A 138 19.20 -10.30 -0.09
C LEU A 138 17.95 -10.79 -0.81
N ARG A 139 17.55 -12.05 -0.60
CA ARG A 139 16.35 -12.62 -1.21
C ARG A 139 15.06 -11.92 -0.75
N GLU A 140 14.96 -11.55 0.53
CA GLU A 140 13.79 -10.82 1.03
C GLU A 140 13.74 -9.40 0.46
N HIS A 141 14.87 -8.72 0.27
CA HIS A 141 14.92 -7.42 -0.41
C HIS A 141 14.52 -7.52 -1.89
N GLU A 142 15.00 -8.53 -2.60
CA GLU A 142 14.61 -8.80 -3.99
C GLU A 142 13.12 -9.10 -4.10
N LYS A 143 12.57 -9.89 -3.18
CA LYS A 143 11.13 -10.13 -3.07
C LYS A 143 10.36 -8.83 -2.81
N GLN A 144 10.81 -8.01 -1.86
CA GLN A 144 10.16 -6.73 -1.56
C GLN A 144 10.23 -5.78 -2.76
N ALA A 145 11.33 -5.75 -3.51
CA ALA A 145 11.45 -4.97 -4.74
C ALA A 145 10.44 -5.43 -5.80
N ALA A 146 10.27 -6.74 -5.99
CA ALA A 146 9.27 -7.30 -6.91
C ALA A 146 7.83 -6.94 -6.48
N ILE A 147 7.54 -6.92 -5.17
CA ILE A 147 6.24 -6.48 -4.63
C ILE A 147 6.01 -5.00 -4.91
N GLU A 148 7.00 -4.13 -4.62
CA GLU A 148 6.90 -2.69 -4.86
C GLU A 148 6.72 -2.38 -6.34
N LEU A 149 7.41 -3.09 -7.24
CA LEU A 149 7.22 -2.96 -8.69
C LEU A 149 5.85 -3.43 -9.16
N GLY A 150 5.21 -4.33 -8.40
CA GLY A 150 3.91 -4.93 -8.74
C GLY A 150 4.03 -6.20 -9.58
N GLU A 151 5.25 -6.72 -9.75
CA GLU A 151 5.56 -7.95 -10.48
C GLU A 151 5.22 -9.20 -9.67
N TRP A 152 5.25 -9.08 -8.34
CA TRP A 152 4.78 -10.11 -7.43
C TRP A 152 3.53 -9.64 -6.69
N GLN A 153 2.39 -10.25 -7.05
CA GLN A 153 1.16 -10.14 -6.28
C GLN A 153 0.88 -11.49 -5.64
N GLU A 154 0.80 -11.54 -4.31
CA GLU A 154 0.16 -12.69 -3.67
C GLU A 154 -1.28 -12.77 -4.17
N ARG A 155 -1.70 -13.98 -4.56
CA ARG A 155 -3.03 -14.24 -5.08
C ARG A 155 -4.05 -13.97 -3.97
N SER A 156 -4.50 -12.73 -3.84
CA SER A 156 -5.59 -12.41 -2.93
C SER A 156 -6.81 -13.16 -3.42
N THR A 157 -7.36 -14.01 -2.58
CA THR A 157 -8.66 -14.64 -2.85
C THR A 157 -9.69 -13.54 -2.68
N SER A 158 -9.80 -12.66 -3.68
CA SER A 158 -10.92 -11.74 -3.79
C SER A 158 -12.13 -12.59 -4.13
N LEU A 159 -12.84 -13.06 -3.10
CA LEU A 159 -14.18 -13.57 -3.25
C LEU A 159 -14.99 -12.43 -3.89
N LYS A 160 -15.30 -12.59 -5.19
CA LYS A 160 -16.29 -11.76 -5.87
C LYS A 160 -17.64 -12.10 -5.26
N VAL A 161 -17.93 -11.49 -4.12
CA VAL A 161 -19.24 -11.56 -3.50
C VAL A 161 -20.15 -10.66 -4.32
N ASP A 162 -21.07 -11.27 -5.05
CA ASP A 162 -22.11 -10.54 -5.75
C ASP A 162 -23.15 -10.04 -4.73
N LEU A 163 -22.96 -8.79 -4.29
CA LEU A 163 -23.80 -8.12 -3.31
C LEU A 163 -25.15 -7.67 -3.90
N SER A 164 -25.34 -7.76 -5.23
CA SER A 164 -26.58 -7.32 -5.88
C SER A 164 -27.80 -8.19 -5.53
N ASN A 165 -27.56 -9.38 -5.00
CA ASN A 165 -28.59 -10.33 -4.57
C ASN A 165 -28.72 -10.46 -3.04
N CYS A 166 -28.05 -9.59 -2.27
CA CYS A 166 -28.19 -9.55 -0.81
C CYS A 166 -29.48 -8.81 -0.43
N THR A 167 -30.18 -9.35 0.56
CA THR A 167 -31.28 -8.65 1.25
C THR A 167 -30.73 -7.50 2.11
N ASP A 168 -31.58 -6.53 2.43
CA ASP A 168 -31.20 -5.36 3.26
C ASP A 168 -30.63 -5.81 4.62
N ASP A 169 -31.21 -6.85 5.23
CA ASP A 169 -30.73 -7.45 6.48
C ASP A 169 -29.32 -8.08 6.34
N GLU A 170 -29.01 -8.69 5.19
CA GLU A 170 -27.69 -9.27 4.92
C GLU A 170 -26.64 -8.18 4.70
N LEU A 171 -27.02 -7.09 4.03
CA LEU A 171 -26.16 -5.92 3.82
C LEU A 171 -25.86 -5.22 5.14
N GLU A 172 -26.84 -5.09 6.03
CA GLU A 172 -26.66 -4.46 7.35
C GLU A 172 -25.71 -5.28 8.24
N ARG A 173 -25.81 -6.61 8.22
CA ARG A 173 -24.88 -7.49 8.96
C ARG A 173 -23.45 -7.41 8.43
N ILE A 174 -23.29 -7.36 7.11
CA ILE A 174 -21.99 -7.15 6.47
C ILE A 174 -21.42 -5.77 6.83
N ALA A 175 -22.25 -4.73 6.82
CA ALA A 175 -21.84 -3.37 7.19
C ALA A 175 -21.43 -3.28 8.68
N ASN A 176 -22.03 -4.09 9.55
CA ASN A 176 -21.67 -4.24 10.95
C ASN A 176 -20.41 -5.10 11.19
N GLY A 177 -19.73 -5.54 10.12
CA GLY A 177 -18.43 -6.21 10.18
C GLY A 177 -18.49 -7.75 10.24
N GLU A 178 -19.65 -8.36 10.00
CA GLU A 178 -19.73 -9.81 9.82
C GLU A 178 -19.11 -10.24 8.48
N ASP A 179 -18.43 -11.40 8.47
CA ASP A 179 -17.85 -11.98 7.25
C ASP A 179 -18.96 -12.25 6.20
N PRO A 180 -18.90 -11.60 5.02
CA PRO A 180 -19.88 -11.77 3.95
C PRO A 180 -20.05 -13.21 3.50
N ALA A 181 -18.98 -14.01 3.50
CA ALA A 181 -19.04 -15.41 3.12
C ALA A 181 -19.90 -16.22 4.08
N ARG A 182 -19.88 -15.87 5.38
CA ARG A 182 -20.65 -16.54 6.42
C ARG A 182 -22.12 -16.12 6.42
N VAL A 183 -22.39 -14.83 6.20
CA VAL A 183 -23.76 -14.28 6.09
C VAL A 183 -24.49 -14.93 4.91
N LEU A 184 -23.85 -15.00 3.74
CA LEU A 184 -24.45 -15.56 2.53
C LEU A 184 -24.57 -17.09 2.56
N ALA A 185 -23.65 -17.79 3.24
CA ALA A 185 -23.73 -19.24 3.41
C ALA A 185 -24.86 -19.67 4.35
N ALA A 186 -25.22 -18.85 5.35
CA ALA A 186 -26.31 -19.13 6.28
C ALA A 186 -27.69 -19.00 5.60
N SER A 187 -27.86 -17.98 4.76
CA SER A 187 -29.10 -17.70 4.04
C SER A 187 -29.43 -18.76 2.97
N ARG A 188 -28.42 -19.28 2.27
CA ARG A 188 -28.60 -20.35 1.26
C ARG A 188 -29.06 -21.69 1.84
N ARG A 189 -28.80 -21.98 3.13
CA ARG A 189 -29.30 -23.21 3.78
C ARG A 189 -30.78 -23.12 4.20
N GLY A 190 -31.36 -21.93 4.25
CA GLY A 190 -32.76 -21.71 4.62
C GLY A 190 -33.73 -21.63 3.44
N ARG A 191 -33.24 -21.68 2.19
CA ARG A 191 -34.06 -21.62 0.95
C ARG A 191 -34.18 -22.96 0.21
N ALA A 192 -33.83 -24.08 0.85
CA ALA A 192 -34.01 -25.43 0.32
C ALA A 192 -35.33 -26.05 0.78
#